data_AF-A0A7I9VJQ8-F1
#
_entry.id   AF-A0A7I9VJQ8-F1
#
_cell.length_a   1.000
_cell.length_b   1.000
_cell.length_c   1.000
_cell.angle_alpha   90.00
_cell.angle_beta   90.00
_cell.angle_gamma   90.00
#
_symmetry.space_group_name_H-M   'P 1'
#
loop_
_entity.id
_entity.type
_entity.pdbx_description
1 polymer ?
#
loop_
_entity_poly.entity_id
_entity_poly.type
_entity_poly.pdbx_seq_one_letter_code
_entity_poly.pdbx_strand_id
1 'polypeptide(L)'
;MVWWTLEDARIGRARLEEVWTAAGLSPALLPEPPTPEKALRAAVREAAVGQQGHLIRLGKDDEHELVFAVVEEQRDGAGNVNHRQEARIALRKQVAASLGSDAPDHDLVRAVRERYERLLTTHTPDDVRRALVKTLAACAAVTLREHGGVYWVPAPFAETLRRLQIAVAGIGASRLDVVPIHASPEASQALGAAARSALENDLAVLTAEIDAFLHEPPDRAATLTRRLATFDELRAKADLYHSVLQVQVSDLDARLDELTRHVEGLLQAKAS
;
A
#
# COMPACT_ATOMS: atom_id res chain seq x y z
N MET A 1 5.62 16.31 -13.48
CA MET A 1 6.04 14.90 -13.37
C MET A 1 6.67 14.68 -12.01
N VAL A 2 6.51 13.49 -11.45
CA VAL A 2 7.05 13.09 -10.15
C VAL A 2 7.58 11.67 -10.24
N TRP A 3 8.75 11.44 -9.65
CA TRP A 3 9.31 10.11 -9.37
C TRP A 3 10.18 10.18 -8.11
N TRP A 4 10.66 9.05 -7.61
CA TRP A 4 11.47 9.02 -6.39
C TRP A 4 12.48 7.89 -6.38
N THR A 5 13.50 8.07 -5.54
CA THR A 5 14.44 7.04 -5.13
C THR A 5 14.40 6.94 -3.61
N LEU A 6 14.20 5.72 -3.10
CA LEU A 6 14.27 5.43 -1.67
C LEU A 6 15.57 4.69 -1.39
N GLU A 7 16.53 5.41 -0.83
CA GLU A 7 17.85 4.88 -0.47
C GLU A 7 18.03 5.06 1.04
N ASP A 8 18.38 3.97 1.72
CA ASP A 8 18.43 3.90 3.19
C ASP A 8 17.17 4.44 3.89
N ALA A 9 16.00 4.21 3.26
CA ALA A 9 14.73 4.78 3.69
C ALA A 9 14.11 4.13 4.95
N ARG A 10 14.93 3.47 5.77
CA ARG A 10 14.49 2.95 7.07
C ARG A 10 14.50 4.07 8.09
N ILE A 11 13.36 4.30 8.73
CA ILE A 11 13.19 5.46 9.62
C ILE A 11 12.32 5.10 10.83
N GLY A 12 12.71 5.55 12.01
CA GLY A 12 11.91 5.38 13.23
C GLY A 12 10.61 6.16 13.16
N ARG A 13 9.54 5.66 13.79
CA ARG A 13 8.20 6.29 13.77
C ARG A 13 8.23 7.75 14.20
N ALA A 14 8.82 8.04 15.35
CA ALA A 14 8.90 9.40 15.88
C ALA A 14 9.63 10.34 14.91
N ARG A 15 10.76 9.89 14.35
CA ARG A 15 11.51 10.67 13.37
C ARG A 15 10.73 10.89 12.08
N LEU A 16 9.96 9.89 11.64
CA LEU A 16 9.09 10.03 10.48
C LEU A 16 8.01 11.08 10.71
N GLU A 17 7.37 11.08 11.87
CA GLU A 17 6.35 12.08 12.25
C GLU A 17 6.94 13.49 12.30
N GLU A 18 8.15 13.64 12.83
CA GLU A 18 8.89 14.91 12.84
C GLU A 18 9.12 15.45 11.42
N VAL A 19 9.70 14.64 10.52
CA VAL A 19 9.98 15.10 9.14
C VAL A 19 8.71 15.42 8.37
N TRP A 20 7.62 14.68 8.61
CA TRP A 20 6.32 14.92 7.99
C TRP A 20 5.68 16.21 8.47
N THR A 21 5.71 16.43 9.79
CA THR A 21 5.15 17.62 10.43
C THR A 21 5.95 18.86 10.07
N ALA A 22 7.29 18.77 10.08
CA ALA A 22 8.18 19.85 9.68
C ALA A 22 7.97 20.27 8.22
N ALA A 23 7.59 19.33 7.35
CA ALA A 23 7.24 19.61 5.96
C ALA A 23 5.81 20.18 5.79
N GLY A 24 4.99 20.26 6.86
CA GLY A 24 3.62 20.77 6.80
C GLY A 24 2.66 19.84 6.04
N LEU A 25 2.91 18.53 6.07
CA LEU A 25 2.03 17.50 5.50
C LEU A 25 0.96 17.07 6.51
N SER A 26 -0.21 16.68 6.01
CA SER A 26 -1.27 16.13 6.85
C SER A 26 -0.83 14.80 7.49
N PRO A 27 -1.12 14.59 8.80
CA PRO A 27 -0.90 13.31 9.47
C PRO A 27 -1.65 12.14 8.82
N ALA A 28 -2.75 12.41 8.10
CA ALA A 28 -3.51 11.37 7.38
C ALA A 28 -2.72 10.72 6.23
N LEU A 29 -1.65 11.39 5.76
CA LEU A 29 -0.75 10.90 4.72
C LEU A 29 0.44 10.10 5.27
N LEU A 30 0.62 10.05 6.59
CA LEU A 30 1.65 9.21 7.20
C LEU A 30 1.35 7.73 6.93
N PRO A 31 2.39 6.88 6.78
CA PRO A 31 2.19 5.45 6.81
C PRO A 31 1.59 5.02 8.15
N GLU A 32 0.76 3.97 8.12
CA GLU A 32 0.25 3.34 9.34
C GLU A 32 1.38 2.77 10.18
N PRO A 33 1.30 2.86 11.52
CA PRO A 33 2.33 2.33 12.40
C PRO A 33 2.56 0.83 12.14
N PRO A 34 3.79 0.32 12.27
CA PRO A 34 4.05 -1.10 12.09
C PRO A 34 3.22 -1.94 13.05
N THR A 35 2.47 -2.91 12.53
CA THR A 35 1.75 -3.87 13.38
C THR A 35 2.68 -5.00 13.81
N PRO A 36 2.45 -5.63 14.99
CA PRO A 36 3.21 -6.78 15.44
C PRO A 36 3.30 -7.92 14.40
N GLU A 37 2.21 -8.23 13.71
CA GLU A 37 2.17 -9.30 12.71
C GLU A 37 3.06 -8.97 11.52
N LYS A 38 2.97 -7.72 11.03
CA LYS A 38 3.76 -7.25 9.89
C LYS A 38 5.24 -7.19 10.25
N ALA A 39 5.56 -6.70 11.45
CA ALA A 39 6.93 -6.68 11.97
C ALA A 39 7.50 -8.10 12.07
N LEU A 40 6.74 -9.07 12.58
CA LEU A 40 7.20 -10.46 12.68
C LEU A 40 7.42 -11.09 11.30
N ARG A 41 6.48 -10.94 10.37
CA ARG A 41 6.64 -11.45 9.00
C ARG A 41 7.86 -10.85 8.30
N ALA A 42 8.09 -9.55 8.47
CA ALA A 42 9.28 -8.90 7.94
C ALA A 42 10.56 -9.41 8.62
N ALA A 43 10.56 -9.56 9.95
CA ALA A 43 11.69 -10.08 10.71
C ALA A 43 12.07 -11.51 10.28
N VAL A 44 11.07 -12.38 10.09
CA VAL A 44 11.27 -13.75 9.58
C VAL A 44 11.89 -13.74 8.19
N ARG A 45 11.37 -12.93 7.27
CA ARG A 45 11.94 -12.80 5.92
C ARG A 45 13.37 -12.30 5.96
N GLU A 46 13.66 -11.25 6.73
CA GLU A 46 15.01 -10.69 6.88
C GLU A 46 15.99 -11.67 7.55
N ALA A 47 15.53 -12.52 8.47
CA ALA A 47 16.36 -13.52 9.15
C ALA A 47 16.64 -14.76 8.29
N ALA A 48 15.71 -15.13 7.40
CA ALA A 48 15.84 -16.28 6.51
C ALA A 48 16.81 -16.06 5.35
N VAL A 49 17.10 -14.80 4.97
CA VAL A 49 18.06 -14.50 3.89
C VAL A 49 19.45 -15.00 4.25
N GLY A 50 20.05 -15.79 3.36
CA GLY A 50 21.42 -16.30 3.51
C GLY A 50 21.56 -17.52 4.41
N GLN A 51 20.47 -18.07 4.93
CA GLN A 51 20.51 -19.28 5.76
C GLN A 51 20.65 -20.53 4.90
N GLN A 52 21.67 -21.34 5.19
CA GLN A 52 21.86 -22.66 4.58
C GLN A 52 21.43 -23.74 5.57
N GLY A 53 20.71 -24.75 5.07
CA GLY A 53 20.26 -25.88 5.88
C GLY A 53 19.09 -25.59 6.84
N HIS A 54 18.64 -24.33 6.96
CA HIS A 54 17.48 -23.98 7.79
C HIS A 54 16.44 -23.19 7.00
N LEU A 55 15.18 -23.48 7.28
CA LEU A 55 14.01 -22.83 6.72
C LEU A 55 13.14 -22.29 7.85
N ILE A 56 12.53 -21.12 7.64
CA ILE A 56 11.48 -20.62 8.53
C ILE A 56 10.15 -20.72 7.79
N ARG A 57 9.21 -21.52 8.30
CA ARG A 57 7.93 -21.82 7.65
C ARG A 57 6.76 -21.32 8.49
N LEU A 58 5.71 -20.85 7.84
CA LEU A 58 4.46 -20.52 8.51
C LEU A 58 3.82 -21.81 9.02
N GLY A 59 3.66 -21.93 10.33
CA GLY A 59 3.00 -23.07 10.95
C GLY A 59 1.51 -22.81 11.21
N LYS A 60 1.17 -21.59 11.65
CA LYS A 60 -0.20 -21.21 11.99
C LYS A 60 -0.42 -19.71 11.85
N ASP A 61 -1.60 -19.31 11.41
CA ASP A 61 -2.05 -17.92 11.36
C ASP A 61 -3.56 -17.87 11.58
N ASP A 62 -3.99 -17.54 12.79
CA ASP A 62 -5.40 -17.36 13.14
C ASP A 62 -5.61 -16.03 13.88
N GLU A 63 -6.82 -15.77 14.39
CA GLU A 63 -7.12 -14.54 15.12
C GLU A 63 -6.31 -14.38 16.42
N HIS A 64 -5.79 -15.46 16.99
CA HIS A 64 -5.18 -15.47 18.32
C HIS A 64 -3.65 -15.58 18.28
N GLU A 65 -3.09 -16.24 17.27
CA GLU A 65 -1.65 -16.44 17.15
C GLU A 65 -1.15 -16.47 15.70
N LEU A 66 0.11 -16.04 15.55
CA LEU A 66 0.91 -16.19 14.35
C LEU A 66 2.17 -16.97 14.72
N VAL A 67 2.33 -18.16 14.13
CA VAL A 67 3.37 -19.12 14.49
C VAL A 67 4.23 -19.45 13.28
N PHE A 68 5.55 -19.38 13.48
CA PHE A 68 6.56 -19.86 12.55
C PHE A 68 7.33 -21.03 13.17
N ALA A 69 7.67 -22.02 12.35
CA ALA A 69 8.57 -23.11 12.72
C ALA A 69 9.93 -22.88 12.06
N VAL A 70 11.00 -23.04 12.83
CA VAL A 70 12.37 -23.17 12.32
C VAL A 70 12.61 -24.65 12.06
N VAL A 71 12.99 -24.96 10.83
CA VAL A 71 13.10 -26.33 10.33
C VAL A 71 14.48 -26.51 9.72
N GLU A 72 15.21 -27.50 10.20
CA GLU A 72 16.43 -27.98 9.58
C GLU A 72 16.07 -28.88 8.37
N GLU A 73 16.66 -28.57 7.21
CA GLU A 73 16.57 -29.37 5.99
C GLU A 73 17.78 -30.29 5.92
N GLN A 74 17.55 -31.59 6.07
CA GLN A 74 18.58 -32.61 5.93
C GLN A 74 18.43 -33.34 4.59
N ARG A 75 19.48 -33.33 3.78
CA ARG A 75 19.54 -34.06 2.52
C ARG A 75 20.35 -35.33 2.69
N ASP A 76 19.79 -36.46 2.30
CA ASP A 76 20.55 -37.70 2.27
C ASP A 76 21.33 -37.87 0.95
N GLY A 77 22.26 -38.84 0.93
CA GLY A 77 23.06 -39.15 -0.25
C GLY A 77 22.28 -39.75 -1.42
N ALA A 78 21.00 -40.10 -1.22
CA ALA A 78 20.09 -40.57 -2.26
C ALA A 78 19.23 -39.44 -2.86
N GLY A 79 19.37 -38.21 -2.34
CA GLY A 79 18.63 -37.03 -2.80
C GLY A 79 17.28 -36.83 -2.11
N ASN A 80 16.96 -37.59 -1.05
CA ASN A 80 15.77 -37.34 -0.24
C ASN A 80 15.99 -36.13 0.67
N VAL A 81 14.91 -35.41 0.95
CA VAL A 81 14.89 -34.23 1.81
C VAL A 81 14.01 -34.51 3.02
N ASN A 82 14.60 -34.47 4.21
CA ASN A 82 13.92 -34.61 5.49
C ASN A 82 13.89 -33.27 6.22
N HIS A 83 12.82 -33.05 6.99
CA HIS A 83 12.59 -31.83 7.73
C HIS A 83 12.50 -32.14 9.22
N ARG A 84 13.32 -31.47 10.03
CA ARG A 84 13.26 -31.56 11.49
C ARG A 84 12.96 -30.19 12.07
N GLN A 85 11.87 -30.06 12.82
CA GLN A 85 11.57 -28.81 13.52
C GLN A 85 12.50 -28.65 14.72
N GLU A 86 13.17 -27.51 14.81
CA GLU A 86 14.13 -27.21 15.89
C GLU A 86 13.63 -26.13 16.84
N ALA A 87 12.78 -25.23 16.35
CA ALA A 87 12.17 -24.20 17.17
C ALA A 87 10.80 -23.77 16.66
N ARG A 88 9.99 -23.20 17.55
CA ARG A 88 8.73 -22.53 17.27
C ARG A 88 8.83 -21.08 17.74
N ILE A 89 8.44 -20.15 16.88
CA ILE A 89 8.33 -18.72 17.18
C ILE A 89 6.83 -18.38 17.13
N ALA A 90 6.27 -17.86 18.23
CA ALA A 90 4.84 -17.58 18.33
C ALA A 90 4.59 -16.14 18.78
N LEU A 91 3.83 -15.40 17.98
CA LEU A 91 3.25 -14.12 18.35
C LEU A 91 1.81 -14.34 18.80
N ARG A 92 1.52 -14.00 20.05
CA ARG A 92 0.15 -13.99 20.59
C ARG A 92 -0.49 -12.64 20.29
N LYS A 93 -1.62 -12.63 19.59
CA LYS A 93 -2.36 -11.44 19.12
C LYS A 93 -3.35 -10.92 20.18
N GLN A 94 -2.92 -10.88 21.45
CA GLN A 94 -3.71 -10.33 22.56
C GLN A 94 -3.64 -8.79 22.55
N VAL A 95 -4.40 -8.13 23.45
CA VAL A 95 -4.42 -6.65 23.59
C VAL A 95 -3.01 -6.05 23.66
N ALA A 96 -2.09 -6.74 24.31
CA ALA A 96 -0.66 -6.51 24.16
C ALA A 96 -0.03 -7.72 23.47
N ALA A 97 0.41 -7.54 22.22
CA ALA A 97 1.02 -8.63 21.48
C ALA A 97 2.36 -9.04 22.11
N SER A 98 2.60 -10.35 22.22
CA SER A 98 3.82 -10.89 22.86
C SER A 98 4.49 -11.95 22.00
N LEU A 99 5.81 -11.86 21.83
CA LEU A 99 6.61 -12.81 21.06
C LEU A 99 7.34 -13.82 21.97
N GLY A 100 6.98 -15.10 21.83
CA GLY A 100 7.58 -16.23 22.56
C GLY A 100 8.24 -17.25 21.63
N SER A 101 9.09 -18.10 22.20
CA SER A 101 9.64 -19.29 21.54
C SER A 101 9.90 -20.40 22.55
N ASP A 102 9.84 -21.65 22.12
CA ASP A 102 10.21 -22.84 22.89
C ASP A 102 11.74 -23.11 22.91
N ALA A 103 12.49 -22.49 21.99
CA ALA A 103 13.96 -22.55 21.94
C ALA A 103 14.54 -21.12 21.82
N PRO A 104 14.48 -20.30 22.88
CA PRO A 104 14.85 -18.88 22.83
C PRO A 104 16.32 -18.63 22.47
N ASP A 105 17.20 -19.59 22.75
CA ASP A 105 18.64 -19.48 22.50
C ASP A 105 19.05 -19.88 21.07
N HIS A 106 18.13 -20.45 20.28
CA HIS A 106 18.40 -20.81 18.89
C HIS A 106 18.76 -19.56 18.08
N ASP A 107 19.84 -19.62 17.29
CA ASP A 107 20.39 -18.46 16.57
C ASP A 107 19.36 -17.75 15.70
N LEU A 108 18.60 -18.48 14.88
CA LEU A 108 17.50 -17.92 14.08
C LEU A 108 16.40 -17.28 14.93
N VAL A 109 16.04 -17.88 16.07
CA VAL A 109 15.02 -17.30 16.97
C VAL A 109 15.51 -15.98 17.53
N ARG A 110 16.77 -15.91 17.99
CA ARG A 110 17.40 -14.66 18.46
C ARG A 110 17.43 -13.62 17.35
N ALA A 111 17.84 -14.02 16.15
CA ALA A 111 17.95 -13.15 14.99
C ALA A 111 16.58 -12.61 14.53
N VAL A 112 15.51 -13.41 14.64
CA VAL A 112 14.13 -12.95 14.39
C VAL A 112 13.66 -12.00 15.48
N ARG A 113 13.92 -12.30 16.76
CA ARG A 113 13.52 -11.45 17.89
C ARG A 113 14.13 -10.05 17.80
N GLU A 114 15.44 -9.97 17.58
CA GLU A 114 16.15 -8.69 17.44
C GLU A 114 15.57 -7.83 16.31
N ARG A 115 15.34 -8.45 15.15
CA ARG A 115 14.75 -7.75 13.99
C ARG A 115 13.30 -7.34 14.25
N TYR A 116 12.52 -8.19 14.92
CA TYR A 116 11.14 -7.91 15.29
C TYR A 116 11.04 -6.67 16.19
N GLU A 117 11.83 -6.62 17.26
CA GLU A 117 11.85 -5.48 18.19
C GLU A 117 12.21 -4.18 17.48
N ARG A 118 13.19 -4.22 16.57
CA ARG A 118 13.53 -3.07 15.70
C ARG A 118 12.39 -2.69 14.75
N LEU A 119 11.72 -3.68 14.14
CA LEU A 119 10.66 -3.45 13.15
C LEU A 119 9.33 -2.99 13.76
N LEU A 120 9.13 -3.13 15.07
CA LEU A 120 7.98 -2.56 15.77
C LEU A 120 8.00 -1.02 15.79
N THR A 121 9.19 -0.42 15.76
CA THR A 121 9.34 1.04 15.88
C THR A 121 9.87 1.70 14.61
N THR A 122 10.17 0.92 13.57
CA THR A 122 10.76 1.41 12.32
C THR A 122 9.88 1.11 11.11
N HIS A 123 9.76 2.10 10.23
CA HIS A 123 9.19 1.94 8.91
C HIS A 123 10.26 1.47 7.93
N THR A 124 9.89 0.51 7.09
CA THR A 124 10.73 0.01 6.00
C THR A 124 10.61 0.89 4.75
N PRO A 125 11.54 0.79 3.78
CA PRO A 125 11.39 1.47 2.50
C PRO A 125 10.06 1.16 1.79
N ASP A 126 9.52 -0.05 1.94
CA ASP A 126 8.22 -0.42 1.37
C ASP A 126 7.05 0.29 2.06
N ASP A 127 7.15 0.59 3.35
CA ASP A 127 6.14 1.38 4.07
C ASP A 127 6.11 2.82 3.56
N VAL A 128 7.28 3.42 3.40
CA VAL A 128 7.43 4.76 2.83
C VAL A 128 6.91 4.77 1.39
N ARG A 129 7.30 3.79 0.56
CA ARG A 129 6.80 3.65 -0.82
C ARG A 129 5.27 3.60 -0.88
N ARG A 130 4.63 2.77 -0.04
CA ARG A 130 3.16 2.66 0.01
C ARG A 130 2.51 3.99 0.41
N ALA A 131 3.08 4.71 1.37
CA ALA A 131 2.58 6.02 1.76
C ALA A 131 2.75 7.08 0.65
N LEU A 132 3.86 7.04 -0.09
CA LEU A 132 4.05 7.92 -1.27
C LEU A 132 3.00 7.63 -2.34
N VAL A 133 2.77 6.36 -2.68
CA VAL A 133 1.73 5.97 -3.65
C VAL A 133 0.35 6.41 -3.18
N LYS A 134 0.01 6.19 -1.90
CA LYS A 134 -1.26 6.65 -1.30
C LYS A 134 -1.40 8.18 -1.39
N THR A 135 -0.32 8.92 -1.11
CA THR A 135 -0.31 10.39 -1.20
C THR A 135 -0.52 10.87 -2.63
N LEU A 136 0.14 10.22 -3.60
CA LEU A 136 -0.03 10.56 -5.01
C LEU A 136 -1.45 10.24 -5.50
N ALA A 137 -2.05 9.13 -5.05
CA ALA A 137 -3.44 8.83 -5.35
C ALA A 137 -4.39 9.92 -4.81
N ALA A 138 -4.17 10.40 -3.59
CA ALA A 138 -4.93 11.51 -3.00
C ALA A 138 -4.73 12.85 -3.74
N CYS A 139 -3.61 12.99 -4.46
CA CYS A 139 -3.33 14.13 -5.35
C CYS A 139 -3.80 13.89 -6.79
N ALA A 140 -4.71 12.93 -7.04
CA ALA A 140 -5.19 12.58 -8.37
C ALA A 140 -4.05 12.31 -9.38
N ALA A 141 -2.97 11.66 -8.94
CA ALA A 141 -1.85 11.35 -9.81
C ALA A 141 -2.24 10.33 -10.89
N VAL A 142 -1.65 10.49 -12.07
CA VAL A 142 -1.77 9.56 -13.20
C VAL A 142 -0.41 8.91 -13.45
N THR A 143 -0.39 7.58 -13.53
CA THR A 143 0.82 6.83 -13.87
C THR A 143 1.09 6.96 -15.37
N LEU A 144 2.30 7.41 -15.74
CA LEU A 144 2.68 7.61 -17.16
C LEU A 144 3.37 6.38 -17.79
N ARG A 145 3.70 5.36 -16.99
CA ARG A 145 4.34 4.11 -17.44
C ARG A 145 3.53 2.91 -16.99
N GLU A 146 3.49 1.85 -17.80
CA GLU A 146 2.77 0.61 -17.47
C GLU A 146 3.21 -0.02 -16.14
N HIS A 147 4.51 0.02 -15.84
CA HIS A 147 5.08 -0.56 -14.60
C HIS A 147 5.21 0.46 -13.46
N GLY A 148 4.62 1.65 -13.61
CA GLY A 148 4.75 2.71 -12.61
C GLY A 148 6.07 3.46 -12.62
N GLY A 149 6.32 4.16 -11.51
CA GLY A 149 7.58 4.86 -11.24
C GLY A 149 7.68 6.28 -11.79
N VAL A 150 6.80 6.69 -12.71
CA VAL A 150 6.70 8.08 -13.16
C VAL A 150 5.24 8.50 -13.18
N TYR A 151 4.94 9.63 -12.54
CA TYR A 151 3.59 10.11 -12.34
C TYR A 151 3.44 11.54 -12.83
N TRP A 152 2.28 11.85 -13.41
CA TRP A 152 1.80 13.21 -13.55
C TRP A 152 0.87 13.54 -12.39
N VAL A 153 0.92 14.78 -11.92
CA VAL A 153 0.07 15.27 -10.84
C VAL A 153 -0.47 16.63 -11.27
N PRO A 154 -1.78 16.88 -11.14
CA PRO A 154 -2.40 18.16 -11.47
C PRO A 154 -1.78 19.35 -10.70
N ALA A 155 -1.74 20.50 -11.35
CA ALA A 155 -1.15 21.73 -10.81
C ALA A 155 -1.70 22.17 -9.43
N PRO A 156 -2.99 21.99 -9.08
CA PRO A 156 -3.51 22.34 -7.76
C PRO A 156 -2.79 21.65 -6.59
N PHE A 157 -2.14 20.51 -6.82
CA PHE A 157 -1.40 19.77 -5.80
C PHE A 157 0.11 20.06 -5.80
N ALA A 158 0.59 21.03 -6.59
CA ALA A 158 2.01 21.35 -6.69
C ALA A 158 2.64 21.68 -5.32
N GLU A 159 1.91 22.37 -4.45
CA GLU A 159 2.40 22.72 -3.12
C GLU A 159 2.52 21.49 -2.21
N THR A 160 1.54 20.59 -2.24
CA THR A 160 1.61 19.30 -1.54
C THR A 160 2.81 18.49 -1.99
N LEU A 161 3.14 18.48 -3.28
CA LEU A 161 4.31 17.78 -3.81
C LEU A 161 5.64 18.39 -3.34
N ARG A 162 5.74 19.71 -3.24
CA ARG A 162 6.94 20.36 -2.67
C ARG A 162 7.14 20.00 -1.21
N ARG A 163 6.06 19.95 -0.44
CA ARG A 163 6.10 19.47 0.96
C ARG A 163 6.50 18.02 1.04
N LEU A 164 5.95 17.18 0.17
CA LEU A 164 6.33 15.77 0.07
C LEU A 164 7.81 15.61 -0.29
N GLN A 165 8.35 16.46 -1.17
CA GLN A 165 9.76 16.48 -1.51
C GLN A 165 10.64 16.79 -0.31
N ILE A 166 10.28 17.80 0.49
CA ILE A 166 10.98 18.15 1.73
C ILE A 166 10.95 16.98 2.73
N ALA A 167 9.78 16.37 2.92
CA ALA A 167 9.63 15.24 3.84
C ALA A 167 10.50 14.04 3.42
N VAL A 168 10.47 13.66 2.13
CA VAL A 168 11.26 12.53 1.61
C VAL A 168 12.75 12.78 1.70
N ALA A 169 13.21 14.01 1.47
CA ALA A 169 14.61 14.38 1.64
C ALA A 169 15.09 14.25 3.10
N GLY A 170 14.17 14.24 4.07
CA GLY A 170 14.46 13.96 5.47
C GLY A 170 14.60 12.47 5.83
N ILE A 171 14.45 11.56 4.87
CA ILE A 171 14.43 10.09 5.08
C ILE A 171 15.66 9.44 4.42
N GLY A 172 16.71 9.21 5.20
CA GLY A 172 17.92 8.56 4.70
C GLY A 172 18.57 9.34 3.55
N ALA A 173 18.99 8.64 2.51
CA ALA A 173 19.50 9.24 1.26
C ALA A 173 18.39 9.33 0.16
N SER A 174 17.12 9.33 0.57
CA SER A 174 15.99 9.34 -0.36
C SER A 174 15.78 10.71 -1.03
N ARG A 175 15.20 10.69 -2.23
CA ARG A 175 14.80 11.90 -2.95
C ARG A 175 13.48 11.71 -3.69
N LEU A 176 12.71 12.78 -3.77
CA LEU A 176 11.54 12.92 -4.65
C LEU A 176 11.88 14.00 -5.67
N ASP A 177 11.83 13.65 -6.95
CA ASP A 177 12.08 14.59 -8.04
C ASP A 177 10.74 15.10 -8.57
N VAL A 178 10.57 16.42 -8.60
CA VAL A 178 9.35 17.09 -9.10
C VAL A 178 9.74 18.01 -10.24
N VAL A 179 9.30 17.68 -11.46
CA VAL A 179 9.60 18.45 -12.67
C VAL A 179 8.31 19.08 -13.21
N PRO A 180 8.21 20.42 -13.28
CA PRO A 180 7.10 21.10 -13.92
C PRO A 180 7.00 20.71 -15.40
N ILE A 181 5.78 20.47 -15.88
CA ILE A 181 5.52 20.28 -17.31
C ILE A 181 5.02 21.62 -17.85
N HIS A 182 5.66 22.14 -18.89
CA HIS A 182 5.17 23.34 -19.57
C HIS A 182 3.90 23.03 -20.36
N ALA A 183 2.96 23.97 -20.36
CA ALA A 183 1.74 23.84 -21.13
C ALA A 183 2.09 23.90 -22.63
N SER A 184 1.90 22.78 -23.33
CA SER A 184 1.96 22.71 -24.79
C SER A 184 0.78 21.86 -25.28
N PRO A 185 0.32 22.04 -26.52
CA PRO A 185 -0.73 21.21 -27.09
C PRO A 185 -0.40 19.71 -27.02
N GLU A 186 0.86 19.35 -27.30
CA GLU A 186 1.35 17.97 -27.27
C GLU A 186 1.35 17.40 -25.85
N ALA A 187 1.79 18.19 -24.87
CA ALA A 187 1.77 17.78 -23.47
C ALA A 187 0.33 17.58 -22.97
N SER A 188 -0.57 18.52 -23.27
CA SER A 188 -1.98 18.40 -22.91
C SER A 188 -2.64 17.18 -23.54
N GLN A 189 -2.35 16.90 -24.82
CA GLN A 189 -2.87 15.72 -25.52
C GLN A 189 -2.35 14.42 -24.89
N ALA A 190 -1.03 14.31 -24.66
CA ALA A 190 -0.42 13.10 -24.12
C ALA A 190 -0.88 12.82 -22.67
N LEU A 191 -0.88 13.85 -21.82
CA LEU A 191 -1.36 13.74 -20.45
C LEU A 191 -2.86 13.47 -20.41
N GLY A 192 -3.63 14.04 -21.35
CA GLY A 192 -5.05 13.81 -21.46
C GLY A 192 -5.42 12.39 -21.85
N ALA A 193 -4.65 11.80 -22.78
CA ALA A 193 -4.81 10.38 -23.12
C ALA A 193 -4.50 9.47 -21.92
N ALA A 194 -3.42 9.75 -21.18
CA ALA A 194 -3.05 9.00 -19.98
C ALA A 194 -4.12 9.14 -18.87
N ALA A 195 -4.62 10.35 -18.64
CA ALA A 195 -5.66 10.63 -17.66
C ALA A 195 -6.99 9.93 -18.01
N ARG A 196 -7.40 9.97 -19.29
CA ARG A 196 -8.58 9.24 -19.76
C ARG A 196 -8.43 7.74 -19.56
N SER A 197 -7.31 7.16 -19.99
CA SER A 197 -7.06 5.72 -19.81
C SER A 197 -7.07 5.31 -18.32
N ALA A 198 -6.53 6.15 -17.43
CA ALA A 198 -6.60 5.90 -15.99
C ALA A 198 -8.05 5.92 -15.46
N LEU A 199 -8.87 6.88 -15.89
CA LEU A 199 -10.30 6.95 -15.51
C LEU A 199 -11.09 5.75 -16.05
N GLU A 200 -10.85 5.34 -17.30
CA GLU A 200 -11.50 4.18 -17.91
C GLU A 200 -11.16 2.87 -17.17
N ASN A 201 -9.89 2.72 -16.75
CA ASN A 201 -9.47 1.58 -15.93
C ASN A 201 -10.13 1.60 -14.54
N ASP A 202 -10.16 2.75 -13.86
CA ASP A 202 -10.82 2.91 -12.56
C ASP A 202 -12.32 2.56 -12.67
N LEU A 203 -12.99 3.04 -13.73
CA LEU A 203 -14.39 2.73 -14.01
C LEU A 203 -14.60 1.24 -14.26
N ALA A 204 -13.77 0.60 -15.08
CA ALA A 204 -13.89 -0.82 -15.39
C ALA A 204 -13.75 -1.71 -14.14
N VAL A 205 -12.82 -1.36 -13.24
CA VAL A 205 -12.68 -2.05 -11.95
C VAL A 205 -13.95 -1.89 -11.11
N LEU A 206 -14.49 -0.67 -11.01
CA LEU A 206 -15.70 -0.42 -10.22
C LEU A 206 -16.94 -1.13 -10.80
N THR A 207 -17.10 -1.14 -12.13
CA THR A 207 -18.19 -1.88 -12.78
C THR A 207 -18.09 -3.38 -12.48
N ALA A 208 -16.89 -3.97 -12.63
CA ALA A 208 -16.69 -5.39 -12.34
C ALA A 208 -16.97 -5.74 -10.86
N GLU A 209 -16.61 -4.84 -9.94
CA GLU A 209 -16.95 -5.00 -8.52
C GLU A 209 -18.47 -4.92 -8.26
N ILE A 210 -19.19 -4.00 -8.90
CA ILE A 210 -20.66 -3.92 -8.77
C ILE A 210 -21.30 -5.19 -9.34
N ASP A 211 -20.86 -5.64 -10.52
CA ASP A 211 -21.37 -6.85 -11.13
C ASP A 211 -21.16 -8.05 -10.20
N ALA A 212 -20.01 -8.17 -9.54
CA ALA A 212 -19.77 -9.18 -8.52
C ALA A 212 -20.78 -9.09 -7.36
N PHE A 213 -21.13 -7.88 -6.91
CA PHE A 213 -22.14 -7.68 -5.86
C PHE A 213 -23.57 -8.02 -6.29
N LEU A 214 -23.89 -7.92 -7.57
CA LEU A 214 -25.20 -8.38 -8.07
C LEU A 214 -25.34 -9.90 -7.97
N HIS A 215 -24.23 -10.62 -8.14
CA HIS A 215 -24.21 -12.08 -7.99
C HIS A 215 -24.10 -12.50 -6.52
N GLU A 216 -23.29 -11.80 -5.73
CA GLU A 216 -23.08 -12.05 -4.31
C GLU A 216 -23.16 -10.73 -3.51
N PRO A 217 -24.37 -10.35 -3.05
CA PRO A 217 -24.57 -9.06 -2.37
C PRO A 217 -23.75 -8.96 -1.08
N PRO A 218 -23.00 -7.85 -0.87
CA PRO A 218 -22.17 -7.71 0.31
C PRO A 218 -23.01 -7.66 1.58
N ASP A 219 -22.64 -8.41 2.61
CA ASP A 219 -23.41 -8.50 3.85
C ASP A 219 -23.66 -7.14 4.53
N ARG A 220 -22.71 -6.21 4.43
CA ARG A 220 -22.71 -4.93 5.17
C ARG A 220 -23.08 -3.75 4.28
N ALA A 221 -24.12 -3.00 4.65
CA ALA A 221 -24.52 -1.76 3.98
C ALA A 221 -23.38 -0.72 3.90
N ALA A 222 -22.51 -0.67 4.90
CA ALA A 222 -21.33 0.20 4.92
C ALA A 222 -20.39 -0.02 3.72
N THR A 223 -20.34 -1.25 3.15
CA THR A 223 -19.54 -1.55 1.96
C THR A 223 -20.08 -0.80 0.74
N LEU A 224 -21.41 -0.75 0.57
CA LEU A 224 -22.06 -0.04 -0.53
C LEU A 224 -21.92 1.48 -0.37
N THR A 225 -22.08 2.02 0.85
CA THR A 225 -21.85 3.45 1.13
C THR A 225 -20.42 3.89 0.79
N ARG A 226 -19.43 3.06 1.13
CA ARG A 226 -18.03 3.37 0.77
C ARG A 226 -17.82 3.44 -0.74
N ARG A 227 -18.58 2.66 -1.52
CA ARG A 227 -18.49 2.67 -2.98
C ARG A 227 -19.14 3.90 -3.61
N LEU A 228 -20.26 4.37 -3.07
CA LEU A 228 -20.82 5.66 -3.46
C LEU A 228 -19.79 6.79 -3.27
N ALA A 229 -19.08 6.81 -2.13
CA ALA A 229 -17.99 7.76 -1.93
C ALA A 229 -16.85 7.61 -2.96
N THR A 230 -16.53 6.38 -3.39
CA THR A 230 -15.54 6.14 -4.46
C THR A 230 -16.01 6.70 -5.82
N PHE A 231 -17.31 6.65 -6.14
CA PHE A 231 -17.84 7.29 -7.36
C PHE A 231 -17.73 8.81 -7.32
N ASP A 232 -18.03 9.41 -6.17
CA ASP A 232 -17.89 10.85 -5.98
C ASP A 232 -16.43 11.30 -6.12
N GLU A 233 -15.49 10.52 -5.57
CA GLU A 233 -14.04 10.74 -5.77
C GLU A 233 -13.65 10.65 -7.26
N LEU A 234 -14.19 9.69 -8.00
CA LEU A 234 -13.91 9.51 -9.42
C LEU A 234 -14.48 10.66 -10.27
N ARG A 235 -15.69 11.14 -9.95
CA ARG A 235 -16.30 12.31 -10.59
C ARG A 235 -15.47 13.56 -10.34
N ALA A 236 -15.08 13.83 -9.09
CA ALA A 236 -14.21 14.96 -8.75
C ALA A 236 -12.85 14.90 -9.47
N LYS A 237 -12.28 13.69 -9.63
CA LYS A 237 -11.05 13.46 -10.40
C LYS A 237 -11.22 13.78 -11.89
N ALA A 238 -12.35 13.38 -12.49
CA ALA A 238 -12.67 13.68 -13.87
C ALA A 238 -12.86 15.18 -14.12
N ASP A 239 -13.60 15.87 -13.25
CA ASP A 239 -13.78 17.32 -13.30
C ASP A 239 -12.45 18.07 -13.21
N LEU A 240 -11.57 17.60 -12.31
CA LEU A 240 -10.23 18.14 -12.19
C LEU A 240 -9.44 17.98 -13.50
N TYR A 241 -9.44 16.80 -14.11
CA TYR A 241 -8.75 16.57 -15.38
C TYR A 241 -9.35 17.37 -16.52
N HIS A 242 -10.67 17.53 -16.55
CA HIS A 242 -11.35 18.39 -17.51
C HIS A 242 -10.88 19.84 -17.37
N SER A 243 -10.85 20.38 -16.15
CA SER A 243 -10.41 21.75 -15.89
C SER A 243 -8.94 22.01 -16.24
N VAL A 244 -8.07 21.01 -16.04
CA VAL A 244 -6.60 21.16 -16.21
C VAL A 244 -6.15 20.85 -17.63
N LEU A 245 -6.73 19.83 -18.27
CA LEU A 245 -6.28 19.33 -19.57
C LEU A 245 -7.27 19.60 -20.70
N GLN A 246 -8.44 20.18 -20.40
CA GLN A 246 -9.57 20.35 -21.33
C GLN A 246 -10.03 19.03 -21.95
N VAL A 247 -9.79 17.92 -21.25
CA VAL A 247 -10.15 16.59 -21.71
C VAL A 247 -11.61 16.36 -21.39
N GLN A 248 -12.42 16.12 -22.41
CA GLN A 248 -13.74 15.56 -22.22
C GLN A 248 -13.62 14.03 -22.17
N VAL A 249 -14.26 13.44 -21.17
CA VAL A 249 -14.59 12.02 -21.17
C VAL A 249 -16.08 11.96 -21.46
N SER A 250 -16.43 11.85 -22.74
CA SER A 250 -17.81 11.63 -23.14
C SER A 250 -18.33 10.37 -22.45
N ASP A 251 -19.56 10.43 -21.96
CA ASP A 251 -20.28 9.31 -21.36
C ASP A 251 -19.82 8.87 -19.95
N LEU A 252 -18.82 9.52 -19.33
CA LEU A 252 -18.41 9.16 -17.97
C LEU A 252 -19.51 9.45 -16.94
N ASP A 253 -20.09 10.65 -16.97
CA ASP A 253 -21.16 11.04 -16.04
C ASP A 253 -22.37 10.13 -16.18
N ALA A 254 -22.79 9.84 -17.41
CA ALA A 254 -23.91 8.94 -17.67
C ALA A 254 -23.66 7.53 -17.10
N ARG A 255 -22.44 7.00 -17.24
CA ARG A 255 -22.06 5.70 -16.67
C ARG A 255 -21.99 5.74 -15.14
N LEU A 256 -21.42 6.78 -14.56
CA LEU A 256 -21.37 6.94 -13.10
C LEU A 256 -22.78 7.07 -12.50
N ASP A 257 -23.69 7.78 -13.17
CA ASP A 257 -25.09 7.92 -12.76
C ASP A 257 -25.85 6.60 -12.85
N GLU A 258 -25.58 5.77 -13.86
CA GLU A 258 -26.13 4.42 -13.97
C GLU A 258 -25.64 3.51 -12.83
N LEU A 259 -24.33 3.48 -12.58
CA LEU A 259 -23.73 2.68 -11.51
C LEU A 259 -24.21 3.14 -10.12
N THR A 260 -24.32 4.46 -9.91
CA THR A 260 -24.84 5.04 -8.66
C THR A 260 -26.27 4.56 -8.39
N ARG A 261 -27.16 4.65 -9.40
CA ARG A 261 -28.55 4.16 -9.28
C ARG A 261 -28.62 2.66 -8.97
N HIS A 262 -27.75 1.84 -9.57
CA HIS A 262 -27.68 0.42 -9.26
C HIS A 262 -27.29 0.16 -7.79
N VAL A 263 -26.27 0.85 -7.27
CA VAL A 263 -25.83 0.70 -5.87
C VAL A 263 -26.89 1.20 -4.88
N GLU A 264 -27.56 2.31 -5.17
CA GLU A 264 -28.68 2.79 -4.36
C GLU A 264 -29.85 1.80 -4.32
N GLY A 265 -30.17 1.17 -5.45
CA GLY A 265 -31.17 0.10 -5.51
C GLY A 265 -30.82 -1.08 -4.60
N LEU A 266 -29.55 -1.51 -4.58
CA LEU A 266 -29.07 -2.57 -3.69
C LEU A 266 -29.15 -2.17 -2.21
N LEU A 267 -28.86 -0.91 -1.89
CA LEU A 267 -29.00 -0.38 -0.53
C LEU A 267 -30.45 -0.39 -0.05
N GLN A 268 -31.39 0.05 -0.90
CA GLN A 268 -32.82 0.05 -0.58
C GLN A 268 -33.36 -1.36 -0.38
N ALA A 269 -32.97 -2.31 -1.24
CA ALA A 269 -33.35 -3.71 -1.11
C ALA A 269 -32.88 -4.35 0.20
N LYS A 270 -31.74 -3.91 0.76
CA LYS A 270 -31.24 -4.38 2.07
C LYS A 270 -31.88 -3.69 3.28
N ALA A 271 -32.45 -2.50 3.09
CA ALA A 271 -33.13 -1.77 4.16
C ALA A 271 -34.59 -2.21 4.35
N SER A 272 -35.12 -2.99 3.40
CA SER A 272 -36.48 -3.54 3.36
C SER A 272 -36.53 -4.93 3.99
#